data_AF-A0A1C2E0J9-F1
#
_entry.id   AF-A0A1C2E0J9-F1
#
_cell.length_a   1.000
_cell.length_b   1.000
_cell.length_c   1.000
_cell.angle_alpha   90.00
_cell.angle_beta   90.00
_cell.angle_gamma   90.00
#
_symmetry.space_group_name_H-M   'P 1'
#
loop_
_entity.id
_entity.type
_entity.pdbx_description
1 polymer ?
#
loop_
_entity_poly.entity_id
_entity_poly.type
_entity_poly.pdbx_seq_one_letter_code
_entity_poly.pdbx_strand_id
1 'polypeptide(L)'
;MTWLLLLGTCGLTCLGQVAQKCAVERWGGTFPGVLAAARSFWLWLAVGCLGLGLVGWLLVLQRLEVGIAYPMLGLNVVLITLASRFVFKESIDAVHWLGVALILAGVVLLGRQA
;
A
#
# COMPACT_ATOMS: atom_id res chain seq x y z
N MET A 1 -8.44 15.52 10.32
CA MET A 1 -7.39 14.68 10.93
C MET A 1 -7.40 13.24 10.42
N THR A 2 -8.55 12.55 10.38
CA THR A 2 -8.64 11.14 9.96
C THR A 2 -8.17 10.90 8.50
N TRP A 3 -8.49 11.81 7.58
CA TRP A 3 -8.01 11.75 6.18
C TRP A 3 -6.48 11.84 6.04
N LEU A 4 -5.82 12.63 6.89
CA LEU A 4 -4.35 12.74 6.91
C LEU A 4 -3.71 11.46 7.44
N LEU A 5 -4.30 10.86 8.48
CA LEU A 5 -3.87 9.56 8.99
C LEU A 5 -4.01 8.49 7.91
N LEU A 6 -5.12 8.46 7.19
CA LEU A 6 -5.34 7.54 6.07
C LEU A 6 -4.30 7.71 4.96
N LEU A 7 -4.07 8.93 4.47
CA LEU A 7 -3.05 9.19 3.44
C LEU A 7 -1.64 8.84 3.92
N GLY A 8 -1.29 9.18 5.15
CA GLY A 8 0.01 8.82 5.75
C GLY A 8 0.19 7.31 5.89
N THR A 9 -0.87 6.61 6.29
CA THR A 9 -0.87 5.15 6.43
C THR A 9 -0.75 4.47 5.07
N CYS A 10 -1.49 4.97 4.06
CA CYS A 10 -1.40 4.48 2.68
C CYS A 10 0.01 4.70 2.11
N GLY A 11 0.63 5.85 2.38
CA GLY A 11 2.01 6.14 1.98
C GLY A 11 3.01 5.19 2.63
N LEU A 12 2.87 4.94 3.94
CA LEU A 12 3.70 3.97 4.66
C LEU A 12 3.54 2.55 4.11
N THR A 13 2.31 2.11 3.82
CA THR A 13 2.07 0.79 3.22
C THR A 13 2.61 0.68 1.80
N CYS A 14 2.52 1.76 0.99
CA CYS A 14 3.15 1.83 -0.32
C CYS A 14 4.67 1.66 -0.23
N LEU A 15 5.32 2.43 0.65
CA LEU A 15 6.77 2.35 0.86
C LEU A 15 7.18 0.95 1.35
N GLY A 16 6.37 0.34 2.23
CA GLY A 16 6.57 -1.02 2.70
C GLY A 16 6.53 -2.05 1.58
N GLN A 17 5.51 -2.00 0.73
CA GLN A 17 5.37 -2.94 -0.39
C GLN A 17 6.42 -2.76 -1.48
N VAL A 18 6.81 -1.51 -1.78
CA VAL A 18 7.93 -1.22 -2.69
C VAL A 18 9.23 -1.79 -2.13
N ALA A 19 9.52 -1.57 -0.85
CA ALA A 19 10.70 -2.13 -0.20
C ALA A 19 10.70 -3.67 -0.20
N GLN A 20 9.54 -4.32 -0.03
CA GLN A 20 9.42 -5.78 -0.17
C GLN A 20 9.78 -6.24 -1.58
N LYS A 21 9.23 -5.59 -2.60
CA LYS A 21 9.51 -5.96 -4.00
C LYS A 21 10.98 -5.77 -4.35
N CYS A 22 11.60 -4.67 -3.91
CA CYS A 22 13.05 -4.47 -4.05
C CYS A 22 13.87 -5.52 -3.28
N ALA A 23 13.42 -5.96 -2.10
CA ALA A 23 14.10 -7.02 -1.34
C ALA A 23 14.07 -8.36 -2.09
N VAL A 24 12.93 -8.71 -2.69
CA VAL A 24 12.75 -9.94 -3.47
C VAL A 24 13.52 -9.90 -4.80
N GLU A 25 13.54 -8.77 -5.50
CA GLU A 25 14.38 -8.59 -6.69
C GLU A 25 15.86 -8.78 -6.36
N ARG A 26 16.32 -8.29 -5.20
CA ARG A 26 17.69 -8.51 -4.72
C ARG A 26 18.01 -9.96 -4.39
N TRP A 27 16.99 -10.80 -4.17
CA TRP A 27 17.16 -12.23 -3.95
C TRP A 27 17.27 -13.02 -5.26
N GLY A 28 17.06 -12.39 -6.42
CA GLY A 28 17.27 -13.01 -7.73
C GLY A 28 16.34 -14.20 -8.03
N GLY A 29 15.17 -14.25 -7.38
CA GLY A 29 14.16 -15.29 -7.61
C GLY A 29 14.27 -16.53 -6.71
N THR A 30 15.34 -16.67 -5.92
CA THR A 30 15.53 -17.81 -5.02
C THR A 30 15.69 -17.33 -3.58
N PHE A 31 14.95 -17.92 -2.62
CA PHE A 31 15.03 -17.50 -1.22
C PHE A 31 16.45 -17.78 -0.66
N PRO A 32 17.22 -16.75 -0.25
CA PRO A 32 18.63 -16.91 0.12
C PRO A 32 18.84 -17.47 1.54
N GLY A 33 17.75 -17.83 2.23
CA GLY A 33 17.75 -18.29 3.62
C GLY A 33 17.48 -17.18 4.64
N VAL A 34 16.99 -17.56 5.83
CA VAL A 34 16.53 -16.63 6.88
C VAL A 34 17.65 -15.68 7.34
N LEU A 35 18.89 -16.17 7.45
CA LEU A 35 20.05 -15.35 7.85
C LEU A 35 20.41 -14.28 6.80
N ALA A 36 20.34 -14.62 5.51
CA ALA A 36 20.65 -13.68 4.44
C ALA A 36 19.52 -12.66 4.23
N ALA A 37 18.27 -13.11 4.37
CA ALA A 37 17.10 -12.24 4.37
C ALA A 37 17.15 -11.21 5.52
N ALA A 38 17.55 -11.64 6.73
CA ALA A 38 17.68 -10.77 7.90
C ALA A 38 18.82 -9.73 7.79
N ARG A 39 19.79 -9.94 6.88
CA ARG A 39 20.83 -8.94 6.56
C ARG A 39 20.39 -7.89 5.54
N SER A 40 19.23 -8.07 4.91
CA SER A 40 18.73 -7.13 3.91
C SER A 40 18.13 -5.89 4.58
N PHE A 41 18.77 -4.73 4.38
CA PHE A 41 18.25 -3.44 4.83
C PHE A 41 16.84 -3.16 4.30
N TRP A 42 16.54 -3.55 3.06
CA TRP A 42 15.21 -3.37 2.46
C TRP A 42 14.12 -4.20 3.15
N LEU A 43 14.46 -5.38 3.68
CA LEU A 43 13.51 -6.19 4.42
C LEU A 43 13.14 -5.52 5.75
N TRP A 44 14.12 -4.97 6.47
CA TRP A 44 13.86 -4.22 7.70
C TRP A 44 13.09 -2.92 7.44
N LEU A 45 13.40 -2.21 6.36
CA LEU A 45 12.63 -1.03 5.97
C LEU A 45 11.18 -1.40 5.63
N ALA A 46 10.96 -2.50 4.91
CA ALA A 46 9.64 -3.03 4.62
C ALA A 46 8.87 -3.37 5.89
N VAL A 47 9.49 -4.11 6.82
CA VAL A 47 8.88 -4.49 8.10
C VAL A 47 8.54 -3.26 8.93
N GLY A 48 9.45 -2.27 9.01
CA GLY A 48 9.22 -1.02 9.72
C GLY A 48 8.06 -0.22 9.13
N CYS A 49 8.05 -0.03 7.80
CA CYS A 49 6.99 0.70 7.12
C CYS A 49 5.63 -0.01 7.21
N LEU A 50 5.59 -1.33 7.05
CA LEU A 50 4.36 -2.12 7.19
C LEU A 50 3.87 -2.16 8.64
N GLY A 51 4.78 -2.25 9.62
CA GLY A 51 4.44 -2.20 11.04
C GLY A 51 3.83 -0.84 11.41
N LEU A 52 4.44 0.26 10.96
CA LEU A 52 3.87 1.60 11.15
C LEU A 52 2.55 1.77 10.38
N GLY A 53 2.45 1.20 9.18
CA GLY A 53 1.21 1.13 8.41
C GLY A 53 0.09 0.39 9.15
N LEU A 54 0.40 -0.72 9.82
CA LEU A 54 -0.56 -1.46 10.65
C LEU A 54 -1.06 -0.60 11.82
N VAL A 55 -0.15 0.10 12.51
CA VAL A 55 -0.53 1.00 13.62
C VAL A 55 -1.42 2.14 13.10
N GLY A 56 -1.06 2.75 11.97
CA GLY A 56 -1.88 3.77 11.32
C GLY A 56 -3.27 3.23 10.94
N TRP A 57 -3.34 1.99 10.45
CA TRP A 57 -4.59 1.34 10.07
C TRP A 57 -5.49 1.06 11.28
N LEU A 58 -4.91 0.59 12.39
CA LEU A 58 -5.62 0.41 13.65
C LEU A 58 -6.19 1.74 14.18
N LEU A 59 -5.44 2.83 14.10
CA LEU A 59 -5.91 4.16 14.50
C LEU A 59 -7.04 4.68 13.60
N VAL A 60 -7.00 4.35 12.31
CA VAL A 60 -8.08 4.68 11.36
C VAL A 60 -9.33 3.90 11.70
N LEU A 61 -9.23 2.58 11.92
CA LEU A 61 -10.35 1.72 12.33
C LEU A 61 -10.94 2.12 13.69
N GLN A 62 -10.14 2.72 14.57
CA GLN A 62 -10.64 3.24 15.85
C GLN A 62 -11.48 4.51 15.69
N ARG A 63 -11.37 5.22 14.56
CA ARG A 63 -12.03 6.52 14.32
C ARG A 63 -13.07 6.50 13.19
N LEU A 64 -13.06 5.47 12.35
CA LEU A 64 -13.99 5.30 11.23
C LEU A 64 -14.72 3.98 11.37
N GLU A 65 -16.02 4.01 11.13
CA GLU A 65 -16.81 2.79 11.02
C GLU A 65 -16.34 1.96 9.83
N VAL A 66 -16.41 0.64 10.01
CA VAL A 66 -15.91 -0.36 9.07
C VAL A 66 -16.52 -0.17 7.67
N GLY A 67 -17.77 0.30 7.59
CA GLY A 67 -18.47 0.58 6.33
C GLY A 67 -17.83 1.69 5.46
N ILE A 68 -17.12 2.65 6.07
CA ILE A 68 -16.40 3.71 5.34
C ILE A 68 -14.92 3.34 5.18
N ALA A 69 -14.34 2.61 6.14
CA ALA A 69 -12.94 2.19 6.10
C ALA A 69 -12.62 1.25 4.93
N TYR A 70 -13.49 0.29 4.62
CA TYR A 70 -13.30 -0.65 3.49
C TYR A 70 -13.26 0.04 2.12
N PRO A 71 -14.17 0.96 1.78
CA PRO A 71 -14.05 1.79 0.59
C PRO A 71 -12.69 2.49 0.51
N MET A 72 -12.21 3.04 1.63
CA MET A 72 -10.93 3.74 1.67
C MET A 72 -9.71 2.84 1.44
N LEU A 73 -9.81 1.52 1.66
CA LEU A 73 -8.79 0.56 1.20
C LEU A 73 -8.63 0.57 -0.33
N GLY A 74 -9.72 0.80 -1.07
CA GLY A 74 -9.65 0.95 -2.53
C GLY A 74 -8.73 2.10 -2.94
N LEU A 75 -8.75 3.21 -2.20
CA LEU A 75 -7.83 4.33 -2.42
C LEU A 75 -6.37 3.93 -2.15
N ASN A 76 -6.14 3.12 -1.09
CA ASN A 76 -4.81 2.58 -0.78
C ASN A 76 -4.29 1.69 -1.92
N VAL A 77 -5.12 0.80 -2.45
CA VAL A 77 -4.78 -0.06 -3.60
C VAL A 77 -4.41 0.78 -4.83
N VAL A 78 -5.16 1.83 -5.13
CA VAL A 78 -4.86 2.76 -6.22
C VAL A 78 -3.51 3.45 -6.00
N LEU A 79 -3.26 3.97 -4.80
CA LEU A 79 -1.98 4.59 -4.42
C LEU A 79 -0.80 3.62 -4.54
N ILE A 80 -0.96 2.38 -4.06
CA ILE A 80 0.02 1.31 -4.17
C ILE A 80 0.34 1.00 -5.63
N THR A 81 -0.69 0.94 -6.48
CA THR A 81 -0.56 0.61 -7.90
C THR A 81 0.16 1.74 -8.65
N LEU A 82 -0.17 2.99 -8.33
CA LEU A 82 0.52 4.18 -8.84
C LEU A 82 1.98 4.27 -8.39
N ALA A 83 2.23 4.05 -7.09
CA ALA A 83 3.58 4.05 -6.53
C ALA A 83 4.44 2.92 -7.13
N SER A 84 3.86 1.72 -7.27
CA SER A 84 4.54 0.59 -7.92
C SER A 84 4.85 0.88 -9.39
N ARG A 85 3.92 1.51 -10.13
CA ARG A 85 4.19 1.98 -11.50
C ARG A 85 5.35 2.95 -11.55
N PHE A 86 5.37 3.92 -10.65
CA PHE A 86 6.36 4.99 -10.67
C PHE A 86 7.76 4.48 -10.29
N VAL A 87 7.83 3.54 -9.34
CA VAL A 87 9.09 2.99 -8.84
C VAL A 87 9.62 1.87 -9.75
N PHE A 88 8.79 0.93 -10.17
CA PHE A 88 9.20 -0.24 -10.96
C PHE A 88 9.05 -0.04 -12.47
N LYS A 89 8.45 1.07 -12.91
CA LYS A 89 8.18 1.38 -14.33
C LYS A 89 7.47 0.25 -15.09
N GLU A 90 6.72 -0.60 -14.38
CA GLU A 90 5.95 -1.66 -15.02
C GLU A 90 4.90 -1.06 -15.97
N SER A 91 4.81 -1.62 -17.16
CA SER A 91 3.81 -1.26 -18.16
C SER A 91 2.44 -1.70 -17.66
N ILE A 92 1.74 -0.79 -16.98
CA ILE A 92 0.37 -1.00 -16.57
C ILE A 92 -0.55 -0.87 -17.79
N ASP A 93 -1.26 -1.95 -18.10
CA ASP A 93 -2.22 -2.02 -19.19
C ASP A 93 -3.36 -0.99 -19.05
N ALA A 94 -3.95 -0.59 -20.18
CA ALA A 94 -5.08 0.35 -20.21
C ALA A 94 -6.30 -0.17 -19.42
N VAL A 95 -6.48 -1.48 -19.36
CA VAL A 95 -7.56 -2.14 -18.59
C VAL A 95 -7.36 -1.97 -17.08
N HIS A 96 -6.11 -2.00 -16.60
CA HIS A 96 -5.80 -1.73 -15.19
C HIS A 96 -6.12 -0.28 -14.80
N TRP A 97 -5.88 0.67 -15.70
CA TRP A 97 -6.27 2.07 -15.51
C TRP A 97 -7.79 2.25 -15.41
N LEU A 98 -8.53 1.49 -16.20
CA LEU A 98 -9.99 1.50 -16.16
C LEU A 98 -10.50 0.95 -14.82
N GLY A 99 -9.90 -0.14 -14.33
CA GLY A 99 -10.18 -0.68 -12.99
C GLY A 99 -9.87 0.32 -11.86
N VAL A 100 -8.72 0.98 -11.93
CA VAL A 100 -8.33 2.05 -10.97
C VAL A 100 -9.34 3.19 -10.97
N ALA A 101 -9.77 3.65 -12.16
CA ALA A 101 -10.78 4.69 -12.28
C ALA A 101 -12.14 4.27 -11.69
N LEU A 102 -12.53 3.01 -11.87
CA LEU A 102 -13.76 2.45 -11.31
C LEU A 102 -13.71 2.38 -9.78
N ILE A 103 -12.58 1.98 -9.21
CA ILE A 103 -12.35 1.97 -7.76
C ILE A 103 -12.41 3.39 -7.21
N LEU A 104 -11.73 4.35 -7.85
CA LEU A 104 -11.77 5.77 -7.47
C LEU A 104 -13.20 6.32 -7.50
N ALA A 105 -13.97 6.01 -8.55
CA ALA A 105 -15.38 6.41 -8.65
C ALA A 105 -16.22 5.82 -7.50
N GLY A 106 -16.02 4.54 -7.18
CA GLY A 106 -16.67 3.88 -6.04
C GLY A 106 -16.32 4.56 -4.71
N VAL A 107 -15.04 4.89 -4.48
CA VAL A 107 -14.59 5.61 -3.27
C VAL A 107 -15.24 6.99 -3.17
N VAL A 108 -15.31 7.75 -4.26
CA VAL A 108 -15.93 9.09 -4.26
C VAL A 108 -17.43 9.01 -3.99
N LEU A 109 -18.13 8.02 -4.55
CA LEU A 109 -19.56 7.80 -4.32
C LEU A 109 -19.86 7.46 -2.85
N LEU A 110 -19.05 6.59 -2.25
CA LEU A 110 -19.16 6.20 -0.84
C LEU A 110 -18.73 7.32 0.12
N GLY A 111 -17.67 8.05 -0.23
CA GLY A 111 -17.21 9.21 0.54
C GLY A 111 -18.19 10.38 0.55
N ARG A 112 -19.13 10.45 -0.41
CA ARG A 112 -20.25 11.40 -0.38
C ARG A 112 -21.38 11.00 0.58
N GLN A 113 -21.42 9.75 1.05
CA GLN A 113 -22.38 9.27 2.04
C GLN A 113 -21.80 9.26 3.47
N ALA A 114 -20.52 9.58 3.63
CA ALA A 114 -19.80 9.68 4.91
C ALA A 114 -19.84 11.09 5.51
#